data_AF-W7SYW2-F1
#
_entry.id   AF-W7SYW2-F1
#
_cell.length_a   1.000
_cell.length_b   1.000
_cell.length_c   1.000
_cell.angle_alpha   90.00
_cell.angle_beta   90.00
_cell.angle_gamma   90.00
#
_symmetry.space_group_name_H-M   'P 1'
#
loop_
_entity.id
_entity.type
_entity.pdbx_description
1 polymer ?
#
loop_
_entity_poly.entity_id
_entity_poly.type
_entity_poly.pdbx_seq_one_letter_code
_entity_poly.pdbx_strand_id
1 'polypeptide(L)'
;MLVQPGPSGGTRGLRPGRAAAITRRQPGSLPARTWFWLVRRRLRSADMSEADEVLADGVADLLGVLAYGELSAFDRLAEDARSAPTLAGRAALSSMAAAEIGHYQLLERYLGEHGVAVEDAMAPFAKAFDAFNASTAPRTWHESLVKAYVGDGLAADFYREVAGWLDEPTQQLVLAVLADTGHS
;
A
#
# COMPACT_ATOMS: atom_id res chain seq x y z
N MET A 1 -55.57 10.67 -61.81
CA MET A 1 -55.34 11.59 -60.67
C MET A 1 -55.54 10.75 -59.42
N LEU A 2 -54.47 10.12 -58.92
CA LEU A 2 -53.65 10.57 -57.77
C LEU A 2 -54.52 10.78 -56.51
N VAL A 3 -54.24 10.27 -55.31
CA VAL A 3 -53.24 9.36 -54.72
C VAL A 3 -53.71 9.16 -53.26
N GLN A 4 -53.64 7.90 -52.77
CA GLN A 4 -53.49 7.34 -51.40
C GLN A 4 -54.03 8.04 -50.10
N PRO A 5 -54.38 7.21 -49.07
CA PRO A 5 -54.78 7.63 -47.72
C PRO A 5 -53.57 7.81 -46.78
N GLY A 6 -53.68 8.72 -45.81
CA GLY A 6 -52.69 8.90 -44.73
C GLY A 6 -53.03 8.05 -43.50
N PRO A 7 -52.08 7.34 -42.88
CA PRO A 7 -52.36 6.41 -41.79
C PRO A 7 -52.21 7.02 -40.39
N SER A 8 -52.99 6.43 -39.49
CA SER A 8 -53.07 6.60 -38.05
C SER A 8 -51.74 6.30 -37.33
N GLY A 9 -51.47 7.07 -36.26
CA GLY A 9 -50.38 6.81 -35.33
C GLY A 9 -50.53 5.48 -34.59
N GLY A 10 -49.40 4.90 -34.20
CA GLY A 10 -49.38 3.70 -33.38
C GLY A 10 -48.00 3.06 -33.26
N THR A 11 -47.29 3.41 -32.19
CA THR A 11 -46.26 2.62 -31.48
C THR A 11 -45.10 2.03 -32.29
N ARG A 12 -43.98 2.76 -32.24
CA ARG A 12 -42.63 2.34 -32.60
C ARG A 12 -42.20 1.15 -31.71
N GLY A 13 -42.41 -0.08 -32.19
CA GLY A 13 -41.84 -1.28 -31.60
C GLY A 13 -40.31 -1.30 -31.78
N LEU A 14 -39.57 -1.18 -30.67
CA LEU A 14 -38.13 -1.44 -30.65
C LEU A 14 -37.89 -2.90 -31.02
N ARG A 15 -37.26 -3.13 -32.17
CA ARG A 15 -36.62 -4.40 -32.47
C ARG A 15 -35.37 -4.53 -31.58
N PRO A 16 -35.16 -5.62 -30.84
CA PRO A 16 -33.89 -5.86 -30.18
C PRO A 16 -32.83 -6.08 -31.26
N GLY A 17 -31.86 -5.17 -31.33
CA GLY A 17 -30.68 -5.32 -32.17
C GLY A 17 -29.95 -6.60 -31.77
N ARG A 18 -29.59 -7.43 -32.77
CA ARG A 18 -28.60 -8.48 -32.61
C ARG A 18 -27.28 -7.81 -32.19
N ALA A 19 -26.99 -7.87 -30.89
CA ALA A 19 -25.65 -7.57 -30.39
C ALA A 19 -24.70 -8.59 -31.01
N ALA A 20 -23.83 -8.14 -31.91
CA ALA A 20 -22.66 -8.90 -32.29
C ALA A 20 -21.87 -9.17 -31.01
N ALA A 21 -21.73 -10.43 -30.64
CA ALA A 21 -20.87 -10.84 -29.55
C ALA A 21 -19.43 -10.46 -29.91
N ILE A 22 -18.98 -9.30 -29.40
CA ILE A 22 -17.57 -8.96 -29.33
C ILE A 22 -17.00 -9.89 -28.27
N THR A 23 -16.53 -11.05 -28.70
CA THR A 23 -15.72 -11.94 -27.86
C THR A 23 -14.46 -11.17 -27.50
N ARG A 24 -14.44 -10.56 -26.32
CA ARG A 24 -13.27 -9.87 -25.78
C ARG A 24 -12.19 -10.95 -25.58
N ARG A 25 -11.29 -11.08 -26.55
CA ARG A 25 -10.13 -11.97 -26.44
C ARG A 25 -9.26 -11.38 -25.32
N GLN A 26 -9.19 -12.10 -24.20
CA GLN A 26 -8.26 -11.82 -23.11
C GLN A 26 -6.85 -11.65 -23.70
N PRO A 27 -6.14 -10.52 -23.47
CA PRO A 27 -4.73 -10.46 -23.81
C PRO A 27 -4.01 -11.49 -22.94
N GLY A 28 -3.33 -12.44 -23.58
CA GLY A 28 -2.57 -13.46 -22.86
C GLY A 28 -1.54 -12.81 -21.95
N SER A 29 -1.50 -13.24 -20.69
CA SER A 29 -0.48 -12.86 -19.73
C SER A 29 0.90 -13.19 -20.28
N LEU A 30 1.76 -12.19 -20.45
CA LEU A 30 3.15 -12.44 -20.81
C LEU A 30 3.85 -13.22 -19.68
N PRO A 31 4.73 -14.18 -19.99
CA PRO A 31 5.51 -14.86 -18.96
C PRO A 31 6.31 -13.85 -18.14
N ALA A 32 6.40 -14.04 -16.83
CA ALA A 32 7.07 -13.13 -15.89
C ALA A 32 8.47 -12.69 -16.36
N ARG A 33 9.19 -13.58 -17.04
CA ARG A 33 10.53 -13.34 -17.62
C ARG A 33 10.57 -12.23 -18.66
N THR A 34 9.49 -12.02 -19.40
CA THR A 34 9.35 -10.97 -20.43
C THR A 34 9.00 -9.63 -19.80
N TRP A 35 8.22 -9.67 -18.70
CA TRP A 35 7.94 -8.50 -17.86
C TRP A 35 9.22 -7.97 -17.20
N PHE A 36 10.02 -8.86 -16.60
CA PHE A 36 11.33 -8.51 -16.02
C PHE A 36 12.31 -7.93 -17.05
N TRP A 37 12.28 -8.39 -18.31
CA TRP A 37 13.13 -7.84 -19.37
C TRP A 37 12.72 -6.42 -19.80
N LEU A 38 11.42 -6.13 -19.87
CA LEU A 38 10.89 -4.81 -20.23
C LEU A 38 11.17 -3.77 -19.13
N VAL A 39 11.00 -4.17 -17.86
CA VAL A 39 11.36 -3.36 -16.69
C VAL A 39 12.87 -3.05 -16.69
N ARG A 40 13.71 -4.09 -16.84
CA ARG A 40 15.18 -3.95 -16.89
C ARG A 40 15.69 -3.09 -18.06
N ARG A 41 14.98 -3.04 -19.18
CA ARG A 41 15.34 -2.21 -20.35
C ARG A 41 14.96 -0.75 -20.15
N ARG A 42 13.82 -0.48 -19.50
CA ARG A 42 13.35 0.88 -19.16
C ARG A 42 14.31 1.57 -18.17
N LEU A 43 14.84 0.81 -17.21
CA LEU A 43 15.77 1.28 -16.18
C LEU A 43 17.18 1.62 -16.69
N ARG A 44 17.55 1.24 -17.92
CA ARG A 44 18.91 1.44 -18.47
C ARG A 44 19.02 2.67 -19.39
N SER A 45 17.89 3.29 -19.75
CA SER A 45 17.85 4.40 -20.71
C SER A 45 17.47 5.75 -20.10
N ALA A 46 17.31 5.83 -18.77
CA ALA A 46 17.21 7.11 -18.10
C ALA A 46 18.64 7.61 -17.82
N ASP A 47 18.95 8.75 -18.41
CA ASP A 47 20.22 9.45 -18.35
C ASP A 47 20.59 9.77 -16.89
N MET A 48 21.77 9.36 -16.44
CA MET A 48 22.26 9.45 -15.06
C MET A 48 22.74 10.88 -14.69
N SER A 49 21.98 11.94 -15.00
CA SER A 49 22.49 13.31 -14.79
C SER A 49 21.49 14.34 -14.24
N GLU A 50 20.23 13.98 -13.95
CA GLU A 50 19.27 14.91 -13.28
C GLU A 50 18.66 14.32 -12.00
N ALA A 51 19.03 13.09 -11.61
CA ALA A 51 18.33 12.29 -10.61
C ALA A 51 18.84 12.45 -9.15
N ASP A 52 19.59 13.50 -8.84
CA ASP A 52 20.05 13.77 -7.46
C ASP A 52 19.03 14.60 -6.63
N GLU A 53 17.93 15.11 -7.23
CA GLU A 53 17.00 16.03 -6.55
C GLU A 53 15.58 15.48 -6.27
N VAL A 54 15.23 14.30 -6.79
CA VAL A 54 13.91 13.67 -6.59
C VAL A 54 14.12 12.21 -6.21
N LEU A 55 13.51 11.78 -5.11
CA LEU A 55 13.51 10.37 -4.71
C LEU A 55 13.12 9.51 -5.93
N ALA A 56 13.89 8.46 -6.22
CA ALA A 56 13.49 7.52 -7.24
C ALA A 56 12.10 6.96 -6.89
N ASP A 57 11.17 6.91 -7.85
CA ASP A 57 9.77 6.51 -7.64
C ASP A 57 9.62 5.24 -6.78
N GLY A 58 10.50 4.25 -6.97
CA GLY A 58 10.46 3.01 -6.20
C GLY A 58 10.84 3.14 -4.72
N VAL A 59 11.66 4.14 -4.36
CA VAL A 59 11.99 4.44 -2.96
C VAL A 59 10.81 5.19 -2.32
N ALA A 60 10.19 6.13 -3.02
CA ALA A 60 9.00 6.81 -2.53
C ALA A 60 7.84 5.82 -2.28
N ASP A 61 7.64 4.86 -3.19
CA ASP A 61 6.70 3.75 -3.03
C ASP A 61 7.01 2.91 -1.79
N LEU A 62 8.29 2.53 -1.58
CA LEU A 62 8.71 1.76 -0.41
C LEU A 62 8.40 2.53 0.87
N LEU A 63 8.82 3.79 0.97
CA LEU A 63 8.59 4.62 2.15
C LEU A 63 7.10 4.87 2.38
N GLY A 64 6.28 4.95 1.33
CA GLY A 64 4.82 5.01 1.42
C GLY A 64 4.21 3.73 2.01
N VAL A 65 4.71 2.55 1.61
CA VAL A 65 4.32 1.27 2.23
C VAL A 65 4.67 1.25 3.71
N LEU A 66 5.89 1.67 4.07
CA LEU A 66 6.32 1.70 5.47
C LEU A 66 5.45 2.67 6.27
N ALA A 67 5.27 3.90 5.80
CA ALA A 67 4.51 4.92 6.51
C ALA A 67 3.07 4.47 6.80
N TYR A 68 2.41 3.85 5.81
CA TYR A 68 1.06 3.34 6.02
C TYR A 68 1.02 2.14 6.97
N GLY A 69 2.06 1.30 6.95
CA GLY A 69 2.25 0.20 7.89
C GLY A 69 2.34 0.67 9.34
N GLU A 70 3.25 1.62 9.62
CA GLU A 70 3.44 2.21 10.95
C GLU A 70 2.16 2.91 11.44
N LEU A 71 1.50 3.71 10.60
CA LEU A 71 0.24 4.37 10.96
C LEU A 71 -0.87 3.35 11.30
N SER A 72 -0.98 2.29 10.50
CA SER A 72 -1.94 1.22 10.73
C SER A 72 -1.64 0.43 12.01
N ALA A 73 -0.36 0.20 12.31
CA ALA A 73 0.09 -0.50 13.50
C ALA A 73 -0.20 0.33 14.75
N PHE A 74 0.08 1.63 14.74
CA PHE A 74 -0.30 2.57 15.81
C PHE A 74 -1.79 2.44 16.16
N ASP A 75 -2.67 2.60 15.17
CA ASP A 75 -4.12 2.59 15.37
C ASP A 75 -4.59 1.29 16.03
N ARG A 76 -4.05 0.15 15.56
CA ARG A 76 -4.43 -1.17 16.06
C ARG A 76 -3.87 -1.45 17.44
N LEU A 77 -2.60 -1.15 17.69
CA LEU A 77 -1.98 -1.34 19.02
C LEU A 77 -2.66 -0.47 20.07
N ALA A 78 -2.97 0.79 19.74
CA ALA A 78 -3.70 1.70 20.63
C ALA A 78 -5.12 1.21 20.91
N GLU A 79 -5.76 0.58 19.93
CA GLU A 79 -7.06 -0.07 20.10
C GLU A 79 -6.99 -1.30 20.99
N ASP A 80 -6.07 -2.21 20.70
CA ASP A 80 -5.86 -3.45 21.43
C ASP A 80 -5.52 -3.19 22.89
N ALA A 81 -4.67 -2.19 23.18
CA ALA A 81 -4.26 -1.78 24.53
C ALA A 81 -5.44 -1.54 25.48
N ARG A 82 -6.61 -1.13 24.97
CA ARG A 82 -7.83 -0.90 25.78
C ARG A 82 -8.42 -2.19 26.34
N SER A 83 -8.18 -3.33 25.69
CA SER A 83 -8.68 -4.65 26.07
C SER A 83 -7.74 -5.43 27.00
N ALA A 84 -6.59 -4.85 27.34
CA ALA A 84 -5.59 -5.51 28.16
C ALA A 84 -6.13 -5.91 29.56
N PRO A 85 -5.88 -7.15 30.03
CA PRO A 85 -6.35 -7.61 31.33
C PRO A 85 -5.54 -7.03 32.51
N THR A 86 -4.37 -6.45 32.23
CA THR A 86 -3.47 -5.88 33.25
C THR A 86 -3.01 -4.48 32.84
N LEU A 87 -2.72 -3.64 33.83
CA LEU A 87 -2.13 -2.31 33.59
C LEU A 87 -0.77 -2.41 32.90
N ALA A 88 0.03 -3.44 33.23
CA ALA A 88 1.31 -3.69 32.59
C ALA A 88 1.14 -4.00 31.09
N GLY A 89 0.19 -4.87 30.72
CA GLY A 89 -0.11 -5.19 29.32
C GLY A 89 -0.63 -3.97 28.56
N ARG A 90 -1.50 -3.17 29.20
CA ARG A 90 -1.98 -1.90 28.62
C ARG A 90 -0.84 -0.94 28.33
N ALA A 91 0.06 -0.76 29.29
CA ALA A 91 1.22 0.10 29.15
C ALA A 91 2.14 -0.40 28.02
N ALA A 92 2.40 -1.71 27.95
CA ALA A 92 3.24 -2.30 26.92
C ALA A 92 2.73 -2.00 25.50
N LEU A 93 1.48 -2.34 25.17
CA LEU A 93 0.93 -2.05 23.84
C LEU A 93 0.77 -0.54 23.56
N SER A 94 0.52 0.26 24.59
CA SER A 94 0.47 1.72 24.43
C SER A 94 1.86 2.30 24.11
N SER A 95 2.91 1.76 24.71
CA SER A 95 4.31 2.14 24.40
C SER A 95 4.69 1.73 22.98
N MET A 96 4.33 0.51 22.56
CA MET A 96 4.54 0.07 21.17
C MET A 96 3.83 1.00 20.19
N ALA A 97 2.54 1.32 20.43
CA ALA A 97 1.81 2.26 19.59
C ALA A 97 2.52 3.63 19.50
N ALA A 98 3.02 4.14 20.63
CA ALA A 98 3.76 5.40 20.64
C ALA A 98 5.04 5.37 19.79
N ALA A 99 5.73 4.22 19.70
CA ALA A 99 6.88 4.04 18.82
C ALA A 99 6.44 4.11 17.34
N GLU A 100 5.42 3.34 16.94
CA GLU A 100 4.89 3.32 15.56
C GLU A 100 4.50 4.71 15.04
N ILE A 101 3.82 5.53 15.85
CA ILE A 101 3.47 6.89 15.41
C ILE A 101 4.70 7.82 15.32
N GLY A 102 5.73 7.57 16.15
CA GLY A 102 7.02 8.23 16.03
C GLY A 102 7.74 7.86 14.73
N HIS A 103 7.73 6.58 14.36
CA HIS A 103 8.27 6.08 13.09
C HIS A 103 7.57 6.67 11.87
N TYR A 104 6.24 6.70 11.88
CA TYR A 104 5.45 7.38 10.85
C TYR A 104 5.91 8.83 10.65
N GLN A 105 6.14 9.57 11.74
CA GLN A 105 6.59 10.97 11.68
C GLN A 105 8.01 11.13 11.12
N LEU A 106 8.90 10.13 11.31
CA LEU A 106 10.22 10.13 10.68
C LEU A 106 10.10 9.96 9.16
N LEU A 107 9.25 9.02 8.72
CA LEU A 107 9.00 8.75 7.31
C LEU A 107 8.30 9.93 6.61
N GLU A 108 7.28 10.51 7.24
CA GLU A 108 6.57 11.70 6.77
C GLU A 108 7.53 12.87 6.53
N ARG A 109 8.40 13.13 7.51
CA ARG A 109 9.38 14.22 7.41
C ARG A 109 10.37 13.99 6.30
N TYR A 110 10.92 12.78 6.19
CA TYR A 110 11.87 12.45 5.16
C TYR A 110 11.26 12.57 3.76
N LEU A 111 10.05 12.04 3.54
CA LEU A 111 9.32 12.21 2.28
C LEU A 111 9.09 13.69 1.96
N GLY A 112 8.68 14.48 2.96
CA GLY A 112 8.46 15.92 2.81
C GLY A 112 9.72 16.71 2.46
N GLU A 113 10.86 16.37 3.06
CA GLU A 113 12.19 16.96 2.73
C GLU A 113 12.59 16.73 1.27
N HIS A 114 12.05 15.68 0.64
CA HIS A 114 12.28 15.33 -0.77
C HIS A 114 11.08 15.66 -1.68
N GLY A 115 10.16 16.51 -1.22
CA GLY A 115 9.05 17.01 -2.03
C GLY A 115 7.93 16.02 -2.30
N VAL A 116 7.85 14.91 -1.56
CA VAL A 116 6.79 13.91 -1.67
C VAL A 116 5.83 14.05 -0.48
N ALA A 117 4.55 14.26 -0.75
CA ALA A 117 3.53 14.23 0.31
C ALA A 117 3.33 12.77 0.78
N VAL A 118 3.36 12.54 2.09
CA VAL A 118 3.24 11.20 2.67
C VAL A 118 1.91 10.55 2.29
N GLU A 119 0.83 11.34 2.20
CA GLU A 119 -0.49 10.86 1.80
C GLU A 119 -0.50 10.31 0.38
N ASP A 120 0.20 10.98 -0.54
CA ASP A 120 0.32 10.55 -1.94
C ASP A 120 1.14 9.26 -2.05
N ALA A 121 2.23 9.14 -1.27
CA ALA A 121 3.05 7.93 -1.21
C ALA A 121 2.29 6.73 -0.60
N MET A 122 1.43 6.97 0.40
CA MET A 122 0.66 5.92 1.07
C MET A 122 -0.56 5.45 0.25
N ALA A 123 -1.21 6.37 -0.48
CA ALA A 123 -2.51 6.13 -1.13
C ALA A 123 -2.60 4.84 -1.98
N PRO A 124 -1.57 4.44 -2.77
CA PRO A 124 -1.63 3.22 -3.57
C PRO A 124 -1.75 1.94 -2.74
N PHE A 125 -1.25 1.94 -1.50
CA PHE A 125 -1.09 0.76 -0.67
C PHE A 125 -2.19 0.62 0.39
N ALA A 126 -2.89 1.71 0.71
CA ALA A 126 -3.86 1.78 1.78
C ALA A 126 -4.89 0.64 1.75
N LYS A 127 -5.53 0.44 0.58
CA LYS A 127 -6.54 -0.61 0.40
C LYS A 127 -6.02 -2.02 0.67
N ALA A 128 -4.78 -2.31 0.28
CA ALA A 128 -4.20 -3.65 0.45
C ALA A 128 -3.91 -3.92 1.93
N PHE A 129 -3.33 -2.95 2.63
CA PHE A 129 -3.09 -3.03 4.07
C PHE A 129 -4.38 -3.11 4.87
N ASP A 130 -5.37 -2.30 4.55
CA ASP A 130 -6.70 -2.34 5.18
C ASP A 130 -7.34 -3.72 5.04
N ALA A 131 -7.29 -4.31 3.84
CA ALA A 131 -7.83 -5.65 3.60
C ALA A 131 -7.07 -6.73 4.39
N PHE A 132 -5.73 -6.65 4.43
CA PHE A 132 -4.92 -7.56 5.23
C PHE A 132 -5.25 -7.44 6.72
N ASN A 133 -5.31 -6.22 7.24
CA ASN A 133 -5.63 -5.96 8.64
C ASN A 133 -7.05 -6.41 9.02
N ALA A 134 -8.04 -6.17 8.17
CA ALA A 134 -9.40 -6.65 8.37
C ALA A 134 -9.48 -8.19 8.37
N SER A 135 -8.72 -8.86 7.51
CA SER A 135 -8.66 -10.32 7.46
C SER A 135 -7.95 -10.95 8.66
N THR A 136 -7.19 -10.16 9.42
CA THR A 136 -6.40 -10.56 10.59
C THR A 136 -6.82 -9.78 11.84
N ALA A 137 -8.07 -9.32 11.91
CA ALA A 137 -8.57 -8.58 13.07
C ALA A 137 -8.60 -9.50 14.31
N PRO A 138 -7.86 -9.17 15.39
CA PRO A 138 -7.84 -10.00 16.59
C PRO A 138 -9.20 -9.95 17.30
N ARG A 139 -9.62 -11.07 17.88
CA ARG A 139 -10.87 -11.19 18.66
C ARG A 139 -10.64 -11.13 20.16
N THR A 140 -9.39 -11.33 20.58
CA THR A 140 -8.99 -11.38 21.98
C THR A 140 -7.65 -10.69 22.17
N TRP A 141 -7.38 -10.25 23.41
CA TRP A 141 -6.09 -9.68 23.81
C TRP A 141 -4.89 -10.56 23.43
N HIS A 142 -5.01 -11.89 23.61
CA HIS A 142 -3.93 -12.81 23.29
C HIS A 142 -3.68 -12.90 21.78
N GLU A 143 -4.74 -12.82 20.97
CA GLU A 143 -4.60 -12.74 19.51
C GLU A 143 -3.92 -11.42 19.10
N SER A 144 -4.21 -10.31 19.77
CA SER A 144 -3.52 -9.04 19.56
C SER A 144 -2.01 -9.14 19.84
N LEU A 145 -1.62 -9.80 20.94
CA LEU A 145 -0.20 -10.04 21.26
C LEU A 145 0.50 -10.91 20.21
N VAL A 146 -0.15 -11.97 19.73
CA VAL A 146 0.41 -12.83 18.67
C VAL A 146 0.57 -12.04 17.37
N LYS A 147 -0.43 -11.24 17.01
CA LYS A 147 -0.36 -10.39 15.81
C LYS A 147 0.77 -9.37 15.92
N ALA A 148 0.92 -8.71 17.07
CA ALA A 148 2.01 -7.76 17.31
C ALA A 148 3.38 -8.43 17.17
N TYR A 149 3.59 -9.57 17.82
CA TYR A 149 4.86 -10.31 17.76
C TYR A 149 5.22 -10.77 16.34
N VAL A 150 4.25 -11.34 15.61
CA VAL A 150 4.48 -11.79 14.23
C VAL A 150 4.69 -10.62 13.28
N GLY A 151 3.94 -9.53 13.48
CA GLY A 151 4.06 -8.30 12.70
C GLY A 151 5.44 -7.65 12.86
N ASP A 152 5.89 -7.48 14.10
CA ASP A 152 7.20 -6.91 14.43
C ASP A 152 8.35 -7.73 13.81
N GLY A 153 8.33 -9.07 13.97
CA GLY A 153 9.35 -9.93 13.37
C GLY A 153 9.37 -9.87 11.83
N LEU A 154 8.19 -9.87 11.20
CA LEU A 154 8.08 -9.79 9.74
C LEU A 154 8.55 -8.43 9.20
N ALA A 155 8.16 -7.34 9.86
CA ALA A 155 8.62 -5.99 9.52
C ALA A 155 10.14 -5.90 9.67
N ALA A 156 10.69 -6.42 10.77
CA ALA A 156 12.12 -6.39 11.01
C ALA A 156 12.94 -7.13 9.95
N ASP A 157 12.47 -8.30 9.53
CA ASP A 157 13.11 -9.06 8.46
C ASP A 157 12.98 -8.36 7.11
N PHE A 158 11.82 -7.79 6.80
CA PHE A 158 11.61 -7.01 5.58
C PHE A 158 12.53 -5.78 5.54
N TYR A 159 12.62 -5.03 6.63
CA TYR A 159 13.37 -3.78 6.71
C TYR A 159 14.87 -4.05 6.53
N ARG A 160 15.40 -5.11 7.17
CA ARG A 160 16.79 -5.51 7.00
C ARG A 160 17.11 -5.93 5.56
N GLU A 161 16.20 -6.64 4.89
CA GLU A 161 16.41 -7.08 3.51
C GLU A 161 16.39 -5.89 2.54
N VAL A 162 15.42 -4.97 2.66
CA VAL A 162 15.34 -3.82 1.74
C VAL A 162 16.42 -2.79 2.00
N ALA A 163 16.86 -2.61 3.25
CA ALA A 163 17.91 -1.67 3.62
C ALA A 163 19.20 -1.87 2.83
N GLY A 164 19.56 -3.12 2.48
CA GLY A 164 20.77 -3.41 1.72
C GLY A 164 20.78 -2.89 0.29
N TRP A 165 19.64 -2.43 -0.23
CA TRP A 165 19.49 -1.99 -1.63
C TRP A 165 19.25 -0.48 -1.77
N LEU A 166 19.24 0.25 -0.65
CA LEU A 166 18.97 1.68 -0.58
C LEU A 166 20.26 2.50 -0.59
N ASP A 167 20.17 3.77 -0.98
CA ASP A 167 21.22 4.74 -0.73
C ASP A 167 21.41 4.97 0.77
N GLU A 168 22.60 5.43 1.15
CA GLU A 168 23.01 5.54 2.57
C GLU A 168 22.02 6.38 3.42
N PRO A 169 21.57 7.58 3.02
CA PRO A 169 20.54 8.32 3.74
C PRO A 169 19.23 7.54 3.96
N THR A 170 18.68 6.94 2.90
CA THR A 170 17.43 6.18 3.01
C THR A 170 17.62 4.92 3.85
N GLN A 171 18.76 4.23 3.71
CA GLN A 171 19.09 3.07 4.52
C GLN A 171 19.14 3.41 6.01
N GLN A 172 19.78 4.52 6.38
CA GLN A 172 19.86 4.98 7.76
C GLN A 172 18.47 5.29 8.33
N LEU A 173 17.59 5.91 7.54
CA LEU A 173 16.20 6.16 7.94
C LEU A 173 15.47 4.84 8.22
N VAL A 174 15.49 3.88 7.29
CA VAL A 174 14.79 2.59 7.44
C VAL A 174 15.33 1.81 8.63
N LEU A 175 16.64 1.85 8.88
CA LEU A 175 17.25 1.22 10.04
C LEU A 175 16.94 1.95 11.36
N ALA A 176 16.79 3.28 11.34
CA ALA A 176 16.39 4.05 12.52
C ALA A 176 14.94 3.72 12.90
N VAL A 177 14.04 3.61 11.93
CA VAL A 177 12.67 3.13 12.14
C VAL A 177 12.68 1.70 12.72
N LEU A 178 13.57 0.84 12.25
CA LEU A 178 13.70 -0.53 12.76
C LEU A 178 14.24 -0.60 14.20
N ALA A 179 15.19 0.28 14.57
CA ALA A 179 15.90 0.17 15.85
C ALA A 179 15.01 0.41 17.07
N ASP A 180 13.91 1.13 16.92
CA ASP A 180 12.96 1.44 17.99
C ASP A 180 11.79 0.44 18.11
N THR A 181 11.65 -0.55 17.22
CA THR A 181 10.61 -1.61 17.34
C THR A 181 10.99 -2.76 18.27
N GLY A 182 12.21 -2.75 18.86
CA GLY A 182 12.76 -3.79 19.73
C GLY A 182 11.99 -4.00 21.04
N HIS A 183 10.80 -4.58 20.97
CA HIS A 183 9.95 -4.93 22.11
C HIS A 183 9.86 -6.46 22.36
N SER A 184 10.62 -7.24 21.59
CA SER A 184 10.66 -8.71 21.60
C SER A 184 12.00 -9.27 22.09
#